data_AF-A0A969N8B1-F1
#
_entry.id   AF-A0A969N8B1-F1
#
_cell.length_a   1.000
_cell.length_b   1.000
_cell.length_c   1.000
_cell.angle_alpha   90.00
_cell.angle_beta   90.00
_cell.angle_gamma   90.00
#
_symmetry.space_group_name_H-M   'P 1'
#
loop_
_entity.id
_entity.type
_entity.pdbx_description
1 polymer ?
#
loop_
_entity_poly.entity_id
_entity_poly.type
_entity_poly.pdbx_seq_one_letter_code
_entity_poly.pdbx_strand_id
1 'polypeptide(L)'
;MGNTAVVNETGSSISVQTDSVKFNFDKKNGALTSWKANDKELLMGSLEPYFWKPTNDNQKRNDYEQRLGKWKSAAATRQVENVQIQKLQGLTIITFDMNLPDIGASYKLTYTVNGMGKLQVEASYIPKSDDIPLIPKFGMRMRLPSGLNTVDWYGRGPCENYPDRKTGYLVGLYELKLENFITNYVAPQDNSNRCDVRWFAFSGQKQVV
;
A
#
# COMPACT_ATOMS: atom_id res chain seq x y z
N MET A 1 5.34 23.26 12.96
CA MET A 1 5.38 21.88 13.49
C MET A 1 4.14 21.72 14.35
N GLY A 2 3.22 20.83 14.00
CA GLY A 2 1.98 20.64 14.79
C GLY A 2 2.26 20.02 16.16
N ASN A 3 1.25 19.92 17.01
CA ASN A 3 1.36 19.28 18.32
C ASN A 3 1.85 17.83 18.19
N THR A 4 2.63 17.36 19.17
CA THR A 4 3.11 15.97 19.21
C THR A 4 1.91 15.02 19.27
N ALA A 5 1.88 14.02 18.40
CA ALA A 5 0.81 13.04 18.37
C ALA A 5 0.67 12.29 19.72
N VAL A 6 -0.57 12.11 20.17
CA VAL A 6 -0.91 11.27 21.31
C VAL A 6 -0.90 9.82 20.86
N VAL A 7 -0.22 8.97 21.63
CA VAL A 7 -0.10 7.53 21.34
C VAL A 7 -0.77 6.76 22.46
N ASN A 8 -1.71 5.89 22.11
CA ASN A 8 -2.39 4.99 23.04
C ASN A 8 -2.15 3.54 22.57
N GLU A 9 -1.74 2.68 23.49
CA GLU A 9 -1.43 1.29 23.20
C GLU A 9 -2.35 0.36 24.01
N THR A 10 -2.82 -0.69 23.36
CA THR A 10 -3.49 -1.83 24.00
C THR A 10 -2.74 -3.11 23.67
N GLY A 11 -3.17 -4.24 24.24
CA GLY A 11 -2.57 -5.54 23.93
C GLY A 11 -2.61 -5.89 22.44
N SER A 12 -3.60 -5.39 21.69
CA SER A 12 -3.83 -5.74 20.28
C SER A 12 -3.63 -4.61 19.29
N SER A 13 -3.56 -3.34 19.73
CA SER A 13 -3.56 -2.20 18.81
C SER A 13 -2.72 -1.01 19.30
N ILE A 14 -2.31 -0.17 18.35
CA ILE A 14 -1.64 1.11 18.60
C ILE A 14 -2.44 2.20 17.90
N SER A 15 -2.87 3.21 18.64
CA SER A 15 -3.56 4.38 18.12
C SER A 15 -2.62 5.59 18.16
N VAL A 16 -2.51 6.31 17.05
CA VAL A 16 -1.76 7.58 16.95
C VAL A 16 -2.72 8.68 16.53
N GLN A 17 -2.84 9.74 17.34
CA GLN A 17 -3.81 10.81 17.15
C GLN A 17 -3.15 12.18 17.16
N THR A 18 -3.44 12.99 16.14
CA THR A 18 -3.19 14.44 16.09
C THR A 18 -4.51 15.20 16.23
N ASP A 19 -4.47 16.52 16.13
CA ASP A 19 -5.67 17.37 16.24
C ASP A 19 -6.73 17.06 15.19
N SER A 20 -6.33 16.58 14.00
CA SER A 20 -7.23 16.35 12.86
C SER A 20 -7.23 14.93 12.31
N VAL A 21 -6.29 14.07 12.72
CA VAL A 21 -6.13 12.72 12.16
C VAL A 21 -5.94 11.68 13.25
N LYS A 22 -6.54 10.50 13.07
CA LYS A 22 -6.35 9.34 13.92
C LYS A 22 -6.04 8.10 13.07
N PHE A 23 -4.94 7.43 13.40
CA PHE A 23 -4.51 6.16 12.82
C PHE A 23 -4.63 5.05 13.85
N ASN A 24 -5.05 3.85 13.43
CA ASN A 24 -5.06 2.66 14.27
C ASN A 24 -4.32 1.50 13.60
N PHE A 25 -3.34 0.92 14.28
CA PHE A 25 -2.50 -0.16 13.78
C PHE A 25 -2.78 -1.44 14.57
N ASP A 26 -2.85 -2.57 13.86
CA ASP A 26 -3.00 -3.90 14.46
C ASP A 26 -1.63 -4.47 14.82
N LYS A 27 -1.40 -4.82 16.10
CA LYS A 27 -0.11 -5.34 16.57
C LYS A 27 0.17 -6.76 16.06
N LYS A 28 -0.85 -7.55 15.73
CA LYS A 28 -0.71 -8.93 15.26
C LYS A 28 -0.13 -9.01 13.86
N ASN A 29 -0.41 -8.02 13.02
CA ASN A 29 -0.08 -8.09 11.59
C ASN A 29 0.49 -6.78 11.01
N GLY A 30 0.64 -5.72 11.82
CA GLY A 30 1.17 -4.42 11.43
C GLY A 30 0.34 -3.64 10.39
N ALA A 31 -0.90 -4.05 10.12
CA ALA A 31 -1.76 -3.33 9.19
C ALA A 31 -2.30 -2.04 9.83
N LEU A 32 -2.39 -0.98 9.04
CA LEU A 32 -3.17 0.20 9.39
C LEU A 32 -4.65 -0.12 9.13
N THR A 33 -5.42 -0.30 10.20
CA THR A 33 -6.82 -0.77 10.16
C THR A 33 -7.85 0.36 10.08
N SER A 34 -7.47 1.58 10.48
CA SER A 34 -8.33 2.75 10.42
C SER A 34 -7.50 4.02 10.19
N TRP A 35 -7.98 4.89 9.32
CA TRP A 35 -7.45 6.23 9.08
C TRP A 35 -8.61 7.22 9.04
N LYS A 36 -8.79 7.95 10.14
CA LYS A 36 -9.81 9.00 10.24
C LYS A 36 -9.19 10.37 10.06
N ALA A 37 -9.80 11.21 9.25
CA ALA A 37 -9.51 12.63 9.15
C ALA A 37 -10.78 13.43 9.45
N ASN A 38 -10.75 14.32 10.43
CA ASN A 38 -11.92 15.05 10.95
C ASN A 38 -13.12 14.10 11.21
N ASP A 39 -12.85 13.02 11.96
CA ASP A 39 -13.78 11.93 12.30
C ASP A 39 -14.37 11.12 11.13
N LYS A 40 -14.02 11.44 9.88
CA LYS A 40 -14.42 10.68 8.71
C LYS A 40 -13.40 9.58 8.41
N GLU A 41 -13.87 8.33 8.38
CA GLU A 41 -13.06 7.18 7.97
C GLU A 41 -12.72 7.25 6.48
N LEU A 42 -11.43 7.06 6.16
CA LEU A 42 -10.90 7.08 4.81
C LEU A 42 -10.53 5.69 4.28
N LEU A 43 -10.57 4.65 5.12
CA LEU A 43 -10.32 3.28 4.71
C LEU A 43 -11.60 2.43 4.73
N MET A 44 -11.83 1.70 3.64
CA MET A 44 -12.83 0.62 3.54
C MET A 44 -12.20 -0.76 3.80
N GLY A 45 -10.91 -0.78 4.08
CA GLY A 45 -10.12 -1.97 4.37
C GLY A 45 -8.68 -1.55 4.68
N SER A 46 -7.97 -2.40 5.41
CA SER A 46 -6.65 -2.06 5.93
C SER A 46 -5.64 -1.71 4.83
N LEU A 47 -4.72 -0.81 5.15
CA LEU A 47 -3.47 -0.65 4.42
C LEU A 47 -2.49 -1.73 4.89
N GLU A 48 -2.11 -2.63 3.99
CA GLU A 48 -1.30 -3.81 4.29
C GLU A 48 -0.36 -4.20 3.14
N PRO A 49 0.71 -4.98 3.41
CA PRO A 49 1.59 -5.48 2.37
C PRO A 49 0.84 -6.33 1.33
N TYR A 50 1.24 -6.24 0.06
CA TYR A 50 0.66 -7.02 -1.02
C TYR A 50 1.71 -7.41 -2.05
N PHE A 51 1.89 -8.72 -2.24
CA PHE A 51 2.99 -9.27 -3.05
C PHE A 51 2.54 -9.96 -4.35
N TRP A 52 1.24 -9.96 -4.62
CA TRP A 52 0.65 -10.72 -5.72
C TRP A 52 0.05 -9.81 -6.79
N LYS A 53 -0.20 -10.37 -7.96
CA LYS A 53 -1.02 -9.76 -9.00
C LYS A 53 -1.81 -10.83 -9.75
N PRO A 54 -2.99 -10.51 -10.30
CA PRO A 54 -3.69 -11.41 -11.19
C PRO A 54 -2.81 -11.83 -12.38
N THR A 55 -3.02 -13.06 -12.86
CA THR A 55 -2.25 -13.65 -13.94
C THR A 55 -2.74 -13.11 -15.28
N ASN A 56 -1.84 -12.64 -16.16
CA ASN A 56 -2.16 -12.36 -17.55
C ASN A 56 -1.97 -13.58 -18.46
N ASP A 57 -2.41 -13.54 -19.71
CA ASP A 57 -2.35 -14.71 -20.60
C ASP A 57 -0.93 -15.24 -20.86
N ASN A 58 0.08 -14.36 -20.93
CA ASN A 58 1.48 -14.79 -21.06
C ASN A 58 1.95 -15.57 -19.82
N GLN A 59 1.52 -15.16 -18.64
CA GLN A 59 1.87 -15.79 -17.36
C GLN A 59 1.10 -17.10 -17.13
N LYS A 60 -0.13 -17.21 -17.64
CA LYS A 60 -0.84 -18.50 -17.62
C LYS A 60 -0.06 -19.58 -18.40
N ARG A 61 0.61 -19.19 -19.50
CA ARG A 61 1.40 -20.08 -20.36
C ARG A 61 2.78 -20.45 -19.80
N ASN A 62 3.19 -19.88 -18.68
CA ASN A 62 4.48 -20.18 -18.06
C ASN A 62 4.36 -20.69 -16.62
N ASP A 63 3.18 -21.19 -16.24
CA ASP A 63 2.87 -21.74 -14.91
C ASP A 63 3.11 -20.76 -13.76
N TYR A 64 2.89 -19.46 -13.99
CA TYR A 64 3.10 -18.39 -13.01
C TYR A 64 2.48 -18.67 -11.63
N GLU A 65 1.25 -19.20 -11.59
CA GLU A 65 0.58 -19.49 -10.32
C GLU A 65 1.24 -20.63 -9.56
N GLN A 66 1.73 -21.65 -10.25
CA GLN A 66 2.43 -22.78 -9.62
C GLN A 66 3.81 -22.35 -9.15
N ARG A 67 4.55 -21.63 -10.00
CA ARG A 67 5.92 -21.20 -9.73
C ARG A 67 6.02 -20.17 -8.61
N LEU A 68 5.11 -19.19 -8.61
CA LEU A 68 5.21 -18.02 -7.73
C LEU A 68 4.11 -17.98 -6.66
N GLY A 69 3.17 -18.93 -6.66
CA GLY A 69 1.95 -18.91 -5.83
C GLY A 69 2.15 -18.74 -4.33
N LYS A 70 3.33 -19.09 -3.78
CA LYS A 70 3.70 -18.82 -2.38
C LYS A 70 3.54 -17.34 -2.01
N TRP A 71 3.79 -16.42 -2.96
CA TRP A 71 3.62 -14.98 -2.76
C TRP A 71 2.17 -14.53 -2.60
N LYS A 72 1.19 -15.35 -3.02
CA LYS A 72 -0.24 -15.05 -2.89
C LYS A 72 -0.71 -15.06 -1.43
N SER A 73 -0.19 -15.98 -0.62
CA SER A 73 -0.50 -16.11 0.82
C SER A 73 0.50 -15.41 1.73
N ALA A 74 1.73 -15.15 1.26
CA ALA A 74 2.83 -14.61 2.07
C ALA A 74 2.47 -13.41 2.95
N ALA A 75 1.69 -12.47 2.42
CA ALA A 75 1.23 -11.33 3.22
C ALA A 75 0.25 -11.77 4.32
N ALA A 76 -0.70 -12.67 4.04
CA ALA A 76 -1.69 -13.12 5.02
C ALA A 76 -1.09 -13.99 6.14
N THR A 77 -0.01 -14.72 5.85
CA THR A 77 0.69 -15.62 6.79
C THR A 77 1.86 -14.94 7.51
N ARG A 78 2.09 -13.64 7.26
CA ARG A 78 3.15 -12.85 7.93
C ARG A 78 3.02 -12.92 9.45
N GLN A 79 4.15 -12.90 10.13
CA GLN A 79 4.23 -12.96 11.59
C GLN A 79 4.98 -11.75 12.11
N VAL A 80 4.37 -11.00 13.02
CA VAL A 80 5.05 -9.91 13.73
C VAL A 80 5.87 -10.52 14.87
N GLU A 81 7.18 -10.30 14.85
CA GLU A 81 8.10 -10.76 15.89
C GLU A 81 8.29 -9.70 16.97
N ASN A 82 8.33 -8.43 16.57
CA ASN A 82 8.62 -7.32 17.45
C ASN A 82 7.91 -6.05 16.98
N VAL A 83 7.50 -5.23 17.95
CA VAL A 83 6.87 -3.93 17.71
C VAL A 83 7.58 -2.89 18.55
N GLN A 84 8.10 -1.84 17.91
CA GLN A 84 8.79 -0.74 18.57
C GLN A 84 8.06 0.58 18.28
N ILE A 85 7.90 1.39 19.32
CA ILE A 85 7.34 2.74 19.21
C ILE A 85 8.39 3.72 19.71
N GLN A 86 8.75 4.69 18.87
CA GLN A 86 9.71 5.75 19.21
C GLN A 86 9.07 7.12 18.97
N LYS A 87 9.38 8.07 19.85
CA LYS A 87 9.03 9.49 19.67
C LYS A 87 10.30 10.30 19.51
N LEU A 88 10.50 10.89 18.34
CA LEU A 88 11.72 11.65 18.01
C LEU A 88 11.35 12.94 17.30
N GLN A 89 11.74 14.09 17.87
CA GLN A 89 11.60 15.41 17.22
C GLN A 89 10.17 15.70 16.68
N GLY A 90 9.13 15.33 17.43
CA GLY A 90 7.73 15.52 17.01
C GLY A 90 7.19 14.48 16.02
N LEU A 91 7.97 13.42 15.73
CA LEU A 91 7.56 12.24 14.98
C LEU A 91 7.22 11.11 15.94
N THR A 92 6.17 10.36 15.61
CA THR A 92 5.88 9.03 16.17
C THR A 92 6.23 7.99 15.13
N ILE A 93 7.17 7.10 15.45
CA ILE A 93 7.67 6.05 14.57
C ILE A 93 7.25 4.71 15.16
N ILE A 94 6.52 3.90 14.38
CA ILE A 94 6.11 2.55 14.75
C ILE A 94 6.78 1.57 13.77
N THR A 95 7.65 0.71 14.30
CA THR A 95 8.36 -0.30 13.52
C THR A 95 7.84 -1.68 13.89
N PHE A 96 7.45 -2.43 12.86
CA PHE A 96 7.10 -3.84 12.95
C PHE A 96 8.18 -4.66 12.28
N ASP A 97 8.91 -5.47 13.07
CA ASP A 97 9.79 -6.50 12.53
C ASP A 97 8.97 -7.77 12.33
N MET A 98 8.99 -8.31 11.12
CA MET A 98 8.16 -9.43 10.71
C MET A 98 8.93 -10.49 9.95
N ASN A 99 8.34 -11.69 9.90
CA ASN A 99 8.74 -12.77 9.01
C ASN A 99 7.65 -13.09 7.98
N LEU A 100 8.09 -13.50 6.80
CA LEU A 100 7.27 -14.12 5.75
C LEU A 100 7.61 -15.62 5.70
N PRO A 101 6.97 -16.47 6.53
CA PRO A 101 7.36 -17.87 6.68
C PRO A 101 7.21 -18.69 5.39
N ASP A 102 6.15 -18.45 4.61
CA ASP A 102 5.92 -19.13 3.32
C ASP A 102 7.05 -18.89 2.30
N ILE A 103 7.79 -17.79 2.48
CA ILE A 103 8.85 -17.33 1.57
C ILE A 103 10.24 -17.62 2.14
N GLY A 104 10.40 -17.60 3.46
CA GLY A 104 11.72 -17.60 4.10
C GLY A 104 12.40 -16.24 4.00
N ALA A 105 11.71 -15.17 4.40
CA ALA A 105 12.26 -13.82 4.35
C ALA A 105 11.89 -12.98 5.58
N SER A 106 12.73 -11.98 5.88
CA SER A 106 12.42 -10.92 6.83
C SER A 106 11.70 -9.78 6.13
N TYR A 107 10.74 -9.16 6.81
CA TYR A 107 10.01 -7.99 6.34
C TYR A 107 9.93 -6.96 7.46
N LYS A 108 10.26 -5.71 7.18
CA LYS A 108 10.15 -4.61 8.14
C LYS A 108 9.18 -3.58 7.60
N LEU A 109 8.22 -3.19 8.43
CA LEU A 109 7.22 -2.18 8.10
C LEU A 109 7.31 -1.05 9.12
N THR A 110 7.58 0.17 8.65
CA THR A 110 7.72 1.35 9.50
C THR A 110 6.69 2.39 9.12
N TYR A 111 5.97 2.89 10.11
CA TYR A 111 5.03 4.00 9.98
C TYR A 111 5.56 5.20 10.75
N THR A 112 5.73 6.33 10.07
CA THR A 112 6.18 7.58 10.69
C THR A 112 5.07 8.62 10.56
N VAL A 113 4.53 9.04 11.69
CA VAL A 113 3.48 10.05 11.79
C VAL A 113 4.07 11.34 12.35
N ASN A 114 3.86 12.46 11.67
CA ASN A 114 4.22 13.78 12.19
C ASN A 114 3.04 14.48 12.88
N GLY A 115 3.31 15.56 13.61
CA GLY A 115 2.27 16.37 14.29
C GLY A 115 1.25 17.04 13.36
N MET A 116 1.41 16.97 12.03
CA MET A 116 0.43 17.46 11.04
C MET A 116 -0.47 16.35 10.50
N GLY A 117 -0.34 15.11 10.99
CA GLY A 117 -1.13 13.98 10.51
C GLY A 117 -0.65 13.41 9.17
N LYS A 118 0.55 13.77 8.70
CA LYS A 118 1.17 13.09 7.55
C LYS A 118 1.73 11.75 7.99
N LEU A 119 1.43 10.72 7.22
CA LEU A 119 1.92 9.36 7.40
C LEU A 119 2.93 9.03 6.30
N GLN A 120 4.14 8.67 6.70
CA GLN A 120 5.12 8.02 5.86
C GLN A 120 5.11 6.51 6.14
N VAL A 121 5.19 5.71 5.08
CA VAL A 121 5.19 4.24 5.16
C VAL A 121 6.44 3.74 4.45
N GLU A 122 7.22 2.94 5.15
CA GLU A 122 8.44 2.34 4.62
C GLU A 122 8.38 0.83 4.81
N ALA A 123 8.71 0.11 3.75
CA ALA A 123 8.76 -1.34 3.76
C ALA A 123 10.11 -1.82 3.25
N SER A 124 10.77 -2.71 3.98
CA SER A 124 11.96 -3.40 3.52
C SER A 124 11.79 -4.91 3.60
N TYR A 125 12.48 -5.60 2.70
CA TYR A 125 12.43 -7.04 2.53
C TYR A 125 13.85 -7.56 2.42
N ILE A 126 14.16 -8.63 3.14
CA ILE A 126 15.46 -9.30 3.12
C ILE A 126 15.24 -10.80 2.95
N PRO A 127 15.61 -11.40 1.79
CA PRO A 127 15.56 -12.84 1.62
C PRO A 127 16.54 -13.54 2.58
N LYS A 128 16.16 -14.69 3.15
CA LYS A 128 17.05 -15.49 4.02
C LYS A 128 17.78 -16.61 3.27
N SER A 129 17.50 -16.77 1.98
CA SER A 129 18.07 -17.78 1.08
C SER A 129 18.07 -17.24 -0.34
N ASP A 130 19.00 -17.74 -1.18
CA ASP A 130 19.03 -17.46 -2.61
C ASP A 130 17.96 -18.27 -3.39
N ASP A 131 17.45 -19.35 -2.81
CA ASP A 131 16.38 -20.17 -3.38
C ASP A 131 14.99 -19.65 -2.98
N ILE A 132 14.67 -18.44 -3.43
CA ILE A 132 13.35 -17.82 -3.24
C ILE A 132 12.76 -17.49 -4.62
N PRO A 133 11.49 -17.87 -4.89
CA PRO A 133 10.83 -17.53 -6.15
C PRO A 133 10.78 -16.01 -6.36
N LEU A 134 10.88 -15.58 -7.62
CA LEU A 134 10.76 -14.17 -7.99
C LEU A 134 9.46 -13.55 -7.43
N ILE A 135 9.58 -12.35 -6.87
CA ILE A 135 8.45 -11.62 -6.31
C ILE A 135 7.62 -10.96 -7.43
N PRO A 136 6.30 -11.22 -7.54
CA PRO A 136 5.50 -10.62 -8.61
C PRO A 136 5.26 -9.12 -8.49
N LYS A 137 5.01 -8.62 -7.27
CA LYS A 137 4.88 -7.20 -6.93
C LYS A 137 5.44 -6.98 -5.52
N PHE A 138 6.02 -5.82 -5.27
CA PHE A 138 6.37 -5.39 -3.92
C PHE A 138 5.71 -4.04 -3.64
N GLY A 139 4.77 -4.02 -2.70
CA GLY A 139 4.06 -2.80 -2.36
C GLY A 139 2.99 -3.01 -1.31
N MET A 140 2.09 -2.04 -1.22
CA MET A 140 0.99 -2.02 -0.27
C MET A 140 -0.35 -2.01 -1.01
N ARG A 141 -1.41 -2.48 -0.37
CA ARG A 141 -2.79 -2.42 -0.86
C ARG A 141 -3.67 -1.75 0.20
N MET A 142 -4.61 -0.94 -0.25
CA MET A 142 -5.65 -0.32 0.57
C MET A 142 -6.99 -0.37 -0.17
N ARG A 143 -8.09 -0.15 0.54
CA ARG A 143 -9.42 0.08 -0.05
C ARG A 143 -9.94 1.43 0.39
N LEU A 144 -10.44 2.21 -0.56
CA LEU A 144 -10.92 3.58 -0.33
C LEU A 144 -12.44 3.66 -0.56
N PRO A 145 -13.13 4.68 0.00
CA PRO A 145 -14.53 4.94 -0.27
C PRO A 145 -14.82 5.09 -1.77
N SER A 146 -15.91 4.51 -2.25
CA SER A 146 -16.29 4.53 -3.67
C SER A 146 -16.57 5.93 -4.23
N GLY A 147 -16.85 6.90 -3.36
CA GLY A 147 -17.02 8.31 -3.75
C GLY A 147 -15.75 8.98 -4.28
N LEU A 148 -14.56 8.41 -4.03
CA LEU A 148 -13.30 8.87 -4.58
C LEU A 148 -13.08 8.26 -5.97
N ASN A 149 -13.73 8.84 -6.99
CA ASN A 149 -13.88 8.26 -8.31
C ASN A 149 -13.05 8.93 -9.41
N THR A 150 -12.19 9.88 -9.06
CA THR A 150 -11.25 10.54 -9.98
C THR A 150 -9.83 10.39 -9.43
N VAL A 151 -8.87 10.16 -10.32
CA VAL A 151 -7.45 10.04 -9.99
C VAL A 151 -6.62 11.03 -10.80
N ASP A 152 -5.84 11.82 -10.08
CA ASP A 152 -4.82 12.72 -10.60
C ASP A 152 -3.46 12.10 -10.36
N TRP A 153 -2.54 12.16 -11.32
CA TRP A 153 -1.17 11.71 -11.09
C TRP A 153 -0.12 12.47 -11.89
N TYR A 154 1.06 12.58 -11.29
CA TYR A 154 2.28 13.01 -11.98
C TYR A 154 3.19 11.81 -12.21
N GLY A 155 3.27 11.34 -13.45
CA GLY A 155 3.99 10.12 -13.82
C GLY A 155 3.83 9.78 -15.29
N ARG A 156 4.04 8.52 -15.69
CA ARG A 156 3.80 8.10 -17.09
C ARG A 156 2.31 7.89 -17.36
N GLY A 157 1.86 8.31 -18.55
CA GLY A 157 0.45 8.20 -18.95
C GLY A 157 0.21 8.62 -20.41
N PRO A 158 -1.07 8.79 -20.80
CA PRO A 158 -2.27 8.60 -19.97
C PRO A 158 -2.67 7.12 -19.78
N CYS A 159 -2.28 6.25 -20.71
CA CYS A 159 -2.66 4.82 -20.69
C CYS A 159 -1.78 3.97 -19.78
N GLU A 160 -2.21 2.72 -19.56
CA GLU A 160 -1.47 1.76 -18.76
C GLU A 160 -0.10 1.43 -19.33
N ASN A 161 0.89 1.34 -18.43
CA ASN A 161 2.26 1.08 -18.79
C ASN A 161 2.96 0.26 -17.70
N TYR A 162 3.90 -0.59 -18.12
CA TYR A 162 4.56 -1.59 -17.29
C TYR A 162 6.08 -1.47 -17.42
N PRO A 163 6.88 -2.03 -16.50
CA PRO A 163 8.34 -1.87 -16.51
C PRO A 163 9.01 -2.19 -17.85
N ASP A 164 8.51 -3.20 -18.56
CA ASP A 164 8.93 -3.67 -19.88
C ASP A 164 8.18 -3.00 -21.06
N ARG A 165 7.14 -2.21 -20.79
CA ARG A 165 6.32 -1.50 -21.78
C ARG A 165 5.96 -0.09 -21.30
N LYS A 166 6.96 0.79 -21.15
CA LYS A 166 6.76 2.17 -20.68
C LYS A 166 7.39 3.28 -21.52
N THR A 167 8.20 2.96 -22.54
CA THR A 167 8.96 3.94 -23.32
C THR A 167 8.09 4.85 -24.18
N GLY A 168 6.93 4.37 -24.65
CA GLY A 168 5.97 5.16 -25.44
C GLY A 168 5.07 6.12 -24.63
N TYR A 169 5.27 6.23 -23.32
CA TYR A 169 4.39 7.03 -22.45
C TYR A 169 5.17 8.18 -21.79
N LEU A 170 4.71 9.41 -22.01
CA LEU A 170 5.36 10.62 -21.51
C LEU A 170 5.13 10.78 -20.01
N VAL A 171 6.11 11.37 -19.32
CA VAL A 171 5.94 11.86 -17.95
C VAL A 171 5.18 13.19 -18.02
N GLY A 172 4.06 13.29 -17.31
CA GLY A 172 3.20 14.46 -17.32
C GLY A 172 2.17 14.43 -16.19
N LEU A 173 1.35 15.48 -16.14
CA LEU A 173 0.17 15.56 -15.29
C LEU A 173 -1.02 15.00 -16.06
N TYR A 174 -1.70 14.03 -15.46
CA TYR A 174 -2.87 13.38 -16.03
C TYR A 174 -3.97 13.29 -14.98
N GLU A 175 -5.22 13.34 -15.45
CA GLU A 175 -6.44 13.18 -14.67
C GLU A 175 -7.34 12.20 -15.42
N LEU A 176 -7.92 11.22 -14.71
CA LEU A 176 -8.94 10.34 -15.25
C LEU A 176 -10.00 10.00 -14.19
N LYS A 177 -11.25 9.84 -14.63
CA LYS A 177 -12.25 9.10 -13.86
C LYS A 177 -11.84 7.63 -13.76
N LEU A 178 -12.11 6.97 -12.63
CA LEU A 178 -11.77 5.57 -12.40
C LEU A 178 -12.38 4.62 -13.44
N GLU A 179 -13.57 4.92 -13.96
CA GLU A 179 -14.21 4.17 -15.05
C GLU A 179 -13.37 4.12 -16.34
N ASN A 180 -12.58 5.17 -16.59
CA ASN A 180 -11.69 5.29 -17.74
C ASN A 180 -10.23 4.92 -17.40
N PHE A 181 -9.93 4.67 -16.12
CA PHE A 181 -8.59 4.28 -15.68
C PHE A 181 -8.32 2.80 -15.96
N ILE A 182 -9.38 1.98 -15.97
CA ILE A 182 -9.34 0.52 -16.12
C ILE A 182 -9.29 0.10 -17.59
N THR A 183 -8.37 -0.80 -17.93
CA THR A 183 -8.35 -1.45 -19.25
C THR A 183 -9.25 -2.68 -19.27
N ASN A 184 -10.32 -2.63 -20.06
CA ASN A 184 -11.29 -3.72 -20.21
C ASN A 184 -10.82 -4.80 -21.20
N TYR A 185 -9.88 -5.63 -20.78
CA TYR A 185 -9.50 -6.84 -21.53
C TYR A 185 -10.68 -7.83 -21.61
N VAL A 186 -10.81 -8.53 -22.75
CA VAL A 186 -11.88 -9.53 -22.99
C VAL A 186 -11.89 -10.61 -21.90
N ALA A 187 -10.72 -11.13 -21.53
CA ALA A 187 -10.54 -11.94 -20.34
C ALA A 187 -9.94 -11.06 -19.22
N PRO A 188 -10.57 -10.94 -18.04
CA PRO A 188 -10.02 -10.16 -16.94
C PRO A 188 -8.63 -10.63 -16.53
N GLN A 189 -7.71 -9.68 -16.39
CA GLN A 189 -6.31 -9.90 -16.05
C GLN A 189 -5.71 -8.63 -15.42
N ASP A 190 -4.48 -8.74 -14.87
CA ASP A 190 -3.78 -7.58 -14.29
C ASP A 190 -3.66 -6.45 -15.31
N ASN A 191 -4.09 -5.25 -14.91
CA ASN A 191 -4.21 -4.09 -15.79
C ASN A 191 -3.92 -2.79 -15.02
N SER A 192 -3.90 -1.67 -15.74
CA SER A 192 -3.97 -0.30 -15.21
C SER A 192 -2.74 0.19 -14.44
N ASN A 193 -1.61 -0.49 -14.53
CA ASN A 193 -0.37 -0.01 -13.92
C ASN A 193 0.05 1.36 -14.50
N ARG A 194 0.67 2.20 -13.66
CA ARG A 194 1.34 3.45 -14.05
C ARG A 194 2.74 3.46 -13.46
N CYS A 195 3.76 3.49 -14.31
CA CYS A 195 5.16 3.53 -13.88
C CYS A 195 5.63 4.96 -13.62
N ASP A 196 6.72 5.05 -12.85
CA ASP A 196 7.47 6.28 -12.59
C ASP A 196 6.57 7.42 -12.06
N VAL A 197 5.58 7.09 -11.21
CA VAL A 197 4.67 8.04 -10.55
C VAL A 197 5.37 8.67 -9.35
N ARG A 198 5.28 9.99 -9.23
CA ARG A 198 5.86 10.77 -8.11
C ARG A 198 4.82 11.10 -7.06
N TRP A 199 3.60 11.42 -7.52
CA TRP A 199 2.44 11.56 -6.66
C TRP A 199 1.18 11.17 -7.44
N PHE A 200 0.18 10.73 -6.70
CA PHE A 200 -1.18 10.61 -7.17
C PHE A 200 -2.13 11.08 -6.06
N ALA A 201 -3.33 11.50 -6.43
CA ALA A 201 -4.39 11.88 -5.52
C ALA A 201 -5.71 11.31 -6.02
N PHE A 202 -6.55 10.86 -5.09
CA PHE A 202 -7.92 10.52 -5.39
C PHE A 202 -8.84 11.64 -4.92
N SER A 203 -9.79 12.00 -5.77
CA SER A 203 -10.81 13.01 -5.49
C SER A 203 -12.20 12.45 -5.80
N GLY A 204 -13.21 12.98 -5.11
CA GLY A 204 -14.61 12.72 -5.42
C GLY A 204 -15.23 13.92 -6.09
N GLN A 205 -16.42 13.76 -6.66
CA GLN A 205 -17.21 14.93 -7.09
C GLN A 205 -17.41 15.86 -5.90
N LYS A 206 -17.10 17.15 -6.08
CA LYS A 206 -17.50 18.19 -5.12
C LYS A 206 -19.01 18.06 -4.96
N GLN A 207 -19.48 17.77 -3.75
CA GLN A 207 -20.89 18.01 -3.44
C GLN A 207 -21.09 19.51 -3.61
N VAL A 208 -21.80 19.89 -4.67
CA VAL A 208 -22.36 21.22 -4.78
C VAL A 208 -23.44 21.25 -3.69
N VAL A 209 -23.11 21.88 -2.57
CA VAL A 209 -24.11 22.31 -1.59
C VAL A 209 -24.78 23.55 -2.16
#